data_AF-A0A5D0MMM0-F1
#
_entry.id   AF-A0A5D0MMM0-F1
#
_cell.length_a   1.000
_cell.length_b   1.000
_cell.length_c   1.000
_cell.angle_alpha   90.00
_cell.angle_beta   90.00
_cell.angle_gamma   90.00
#
_symmetry.space_group_name_H-M   'P 1'
#
loop_
_entity.id
_entity.type
_entity.pdbx_description
1 polymer ?
#
loop_
_entity_poly.entity_id
_entity_poly.type
_entity_poly.pdbx_seq_one_letter_code
_entity_poly.pdbx_strand_id
1 'polypeptide(L)' 'MDESDSQHKQLIKYINDLSEIIDRKGSQEEVRKIFNALFEYKRNHFSLEEKLMEKHGYLLYEAHKKAHDNFYEVVY' A
#
# COMPACT_ATOMS: atom_id res chain seq x y z
N MET A 1 5.94 8.79 13.36
CA MET A 1 4.58 9.00 12.82
C MET A 1 4.65 9.68 11.47
N ASP A 2 5.40 10.79 11.37
CA ASP A 2 5.54 11.58 10.13
C ASP A 2 5.95 10.77 8.87
N GLU A 3 6.77 9.73 9.02
CA GLU A 3 7.15 8.84 7.91
C GLU A 3 5.99 7.96 7.43
N SER A 4 5.24 7.29 8.33
CA SER A 4 4.00 6.56 7.96
C SER A 4 2.99 7.50 7.31
N ASP A 5 2.78 8.69 7.85
CA ASP A 5 1.83 9.64 7.29
C ASP A 5 2.23 10.08 5.87
N SER A 6 3.54 10.22 5.62
CA SER A 6 4.06 10.51 4.29
C SER A 6 3.86 9.33 3.34
N GLN A 7 4.07 8.10 3.81
CA GLN A 7 3.80 6.89 3.03
C GLN A 7 2.30 6.72 2.73
N HIS A 8 1.41 7.00 3.69
CA HIS A 8 -0.03 7.01 3.48
C HIS A 8 -0.46 8.04 2.42
N LYS A 9 0.08 9.26 2.47
CA LYS A 9 -0.19 10.28 1.44
C LYS A 9 0.23 9.82 0.05
N GLN A 10 1.36 9.13 -0.06
CA GLN A 10 1.82 8.58 -1.33
C GLN A 10 0.93 7.43 -1.83
N LEU A 11 0.46 6.54 -0.94
CA LEU A 11 -0.54 5.52 -1.29
C LEU A 11 -1.84 6.15 -1.81
N ILE A 12 -2.35 7.17 -1.12
CA ILE A 12 -3.54 7.92 -1.54
C ILE A 12 -3.30 8.58 -2.90
N LYS A 13 -2.10 9.12 -3.15
CA LYS A 13 -1.75 9.67 -4.47
C LYS A 13 -1.87 8.61 -5.56
N TYR A 14 -1.30 7.42 -5.37
CA TYR A 14 -1.42 6.34 -6.35
C TYR A 14 -2.88 5.91 -6.60
N ILE A 15 -3.71 5.90 -5.57
CA ILE A 15 -5.15 5.61 -5.69
C ILE A 15 -5.86 6.70 -6.51
N ASN A 16 -5.55 7.98 -6.26
CA ASN A 16 -6.11 9.09 -7.02
C ASN A 16 -5.65 9.06 -8.48
N ASP A 17 -4.36 8.79 -8.74
CA ASP A 17 -3.82 8.65 -10.09
C ASP A 17 -4.53 7.50 -10.85
N LEU A 18 -4.79 6.37 -10.17
CA LEU A 18 -5.58 5.26 -10.73
C LEU A 18 -7.01 5.69 -11.05
N SER A 19 -7.68 6.42 -10.15
CA SER A 19 -9.03 6.95 -10.40
C SER A 19 -9.07 7.83 -11.64
N GLU A 20 -8.09 8.73 -11.79
CA GLU A 20 -7.99 9.62 -12.95
C GLU A 20 -7.80 8.83 -14.26
N ILE A 21 -6.95 7.80 -14.25
CA ILE A 21 -6.75 6.90 -15.41
C ILE A 21 -8.08 6.23 -15.79
N ILE A 22 -8.86 5.76 -14.80
CA ILE A 22 -10.16 5.13 -15.05
C ILE A 22 -11.15 6.15 -15.62
N ASP A 23 -11.26 7.33 -15.02
CA ASP A 23 -12.22 8.38 -15.42
C ASP A 23 -12.00 8.84 -16.86
N ARG A 24 -10.73 8.97 -17.28
CA ARG A 24 -10.40 9.35 -18.66
C ARG A 24 -10.41 8.17 -19.65
N LYS A 25 -10.82 6.97 -19.23
CA LYS A 25 -10.78 5.73 -20.03
C LYS A 25 -9.39 5.42 -20.57
N GLY A 26 -8.38 5.51 -19.71
CA GLY A 26 -7.00 5.18 -20.03
C GLY A 26 -6.82 3.72 -20.49
N SER A 27 -5.67 3.45 -21.09
CA SER A 27 -5.33 2.12 -21.59
C SER A 27 -5.13 1.12 -20.46
N GLN A 28 -5.29 -0.17 -20.76
CA GLN A 28 -4.97 -1.25 -19.82
C GLN A 28 -3.51 -1.21 -19.38
N GLU A 29 -2.59 -0.74 -20.22
CA GLU A 29 -1.18 -0.61 -19.87
C GLU A 29 -0.96 0.45 -18.79
N GLU A 30 -1.64 1.59 -18.87
CA GLU A 30 -1.57 2.66 -17.85
C GLU A 30 -2.13 2.18 -16.52
N VAL A 31 -3.27 1.50 -16.54
CA VAL A 31 -3.85 0.87 -15.34
C VAL A 31 -2.88 -0.14 -14.73
N ARG A 32 -2.29 -1.02 -15.55
CA ARG A 32 -1.32 -2.02 -15.07
C ARG A 32 -0.08 -1.37 -14.46
N LYS A 33 0.44 -0.31 -15.08
CA LYS A 33 1.61 0.43 -14.59
C LYS A 33 1.35 1.05 -13.22
N ILE A 34 0.24 1.76 -13.05
CA ILE A 34 -0.07 2.40 -11.75
C ILE A 34 -0.37 1.36 -10.68
N PHE A 35 -1.04 0.25 -11.04
CA PHE A 35 -1.37 -0.81 -10.10
C PHE A 35 -0.12 -1.54 -9.60
N ASN A 36 0.85 -1.81 -10.47
CA ASN A 36 2.14 -2.36 -10.08
C ASN A 36 2.90 -1.41 -9.13
N ALA A 37 2.94 -0.11 -9.45
CA ALA A 37 3.59 0.88 -8.60
C ALA A 37 2.94 0.97 -7.21
N LEU A 38 1.60 0.97 -7.16
CA LEU A 38 0.85 0.95 -5.90
C LEU A 38 1.19 -0.31 -5.08
N PHE A 39 1.22 -1.49 -5.71
CA PHE A 39 1.50 -2.75 -5.02
C PHE A 39 2.91 -2.80 -4.44
N GLU A 40 3.91 -2.39 -5.22
CA GLU A 40 5.30 -2.30 -4.76
C GLU A 40 5.44 -1.32 -3.60
N TYR A 41 4.81 -0.15 -3.71
CA TYR A 41 4.88 0.87 -2.67
C TYR A 41 4.22 0.41 -1.37
N LYS A 42 3.03 -0.20 -1.47
CA LYS A 42 2.32 -0.80 -0.33
C LYS A 42 3.19 -1.83 0.38
N ARG A 43 3.90 -2.68 -0.36
CA ARG A 43 4.79 -3.70 0.22
C ARG A 43 5.87 -3.09 1.11
N ASN A 44 6.49 -2.01 0.63
CA ASN A 44 7.52 -1.31 1.37
C ASN A 44 6.96 -0.63 2.63
N HIS A 45 5.78 -0.02 2.51
CA HIS A 45 5.08 0.61 3.64
C HIS A 45 4.77 -0.40 4.75
N PHE A 46 4.11 -1.52 4.42
CA PHE A 46 3.79 -2.56 5.40
C PHE A 46 5.05 -3.14 6.06
N SER A 47 6.11 -3.39 5.28
CA SER A 47 7.38 -3.88 5.83
C SER A 47 8.02 -2.90 6.82
N LEU A 48 7.90 -1.59 6.59
CA LEU A 48 8.40 -0.59 7.53
C LEU A 48 7.60 -0.61 8.84
N GLU A 49 6.27 -0.58 8.75
CA GLU A 49 5.41 -0.61 9.93
C GLU A 49 5.59 -1.87 10.75
N GLU A 50 5.65 -3.04 10.10
CA GLU A 50 5.89 -4.33 10.75
C GLU A 50 7.22 -4.35 11.52
N LYS A 51 8.30 -3.87 10.89
CA LYS A 51 9.61 -3.77 11.57
C LYS A 51 9.56 -2.84 12.78
N LEU A 52 8.86 -1.71 12.69
CA LEU A 52 8.73 -0.78 13.79
C LEU A 52 7.87 -1.36 14.93
N MET A 53 6.73 -1.99 14.59
CA MET A 53 5.85 -2.64 15.55
C MET A 53 6.56 -3.76 16.30
N GLU A 54 7.28 -4.63 15.59
CA GLU A 54 8.06 -5.72 16.18
C GLU A 54 9.17 -5.19 17.10
N LYS A 55 9.97 -4.22 16.60
CA LYS A 55 11.06 -3.59 17.37
C LYS A 55 10.58 -2.97 18.68
N HIS A 56 9.38 -2.40 18.70
CA HIS A 56 8.82 -1.72 19.87
C HIS A 56 7.87 -2.59 20.71
N GLY A 57 7.69 -3.87 20.36
CA GLY A 57 6.84 -4.79 21.11
C GLY A 57 5.36 -4.41 21.08
N TYR A 58 4.87 -3.92 19.94
CA TYR A 58 3.47 -3.53 19.79
C TYR A 58 2.54 -4.72 20.03
N LEU A 59 1.63 -4.59 21.01
CA LEU A 59 0.83 -5.68 21.55
C LEU A 59 -0.06 -6.38 20.50
N LEU A 60 -0.47 -5.66 19.45
CA LEU A 60 -1.36 -6.17 18.40
C LEU A 60 -0.62 -6.47 17.08
N TYR A 61 0.71 -6.61 17.12
CA TYR A 61 1.53 -6.87 15.94
C TYR A 61 1.00 -8.02 15.08
N GLU A 62 0.73 -9.18 15.67
CA GLU A 62 0.25 -10.36 14.93
C GLU A 62 -1.09 -10.11 14.21
N ALA A 63 -2.02 -9.42 14.88
CA ALA A 63 -3.30 -9.08 14.29
C ALA A 63 -3.15 -8.07 13.13
N HIS A 64 -2.23 -7.11 13.29
CA HIS A 64 -1.93 -6.12 12.26
C HIS A 64 -1.25 -6.77 11.05
N LYS A 65 -0.19 -7.56 11.27
CA LYS A 65 0.51 -8.30 10.20
C LYS A 65 -0.45 -9.20 9.42
N LYS A 66 -1.38 -9.88 10.11
CA LYS A 66 -2.39 -10.69 9.44
C LYS A 66 -3.31 -9.85 8.52
N ALA A 67 -3.64 -8.62 8.91
CA ALA A 67 -4.39 -7.72 8.03
C ALA A 67 -3.57 -7.32 6.78
N HIS A 68 -2.27 -7.09 6.92
CA HIS A 68 -1.37 -6.86 5.79
C HIS A 68 -1.25 -8.08 4.88
N ASP A 69 -1.07 -9.28 5.45
CA ASP A 69 -0.97 -10.55 4.75
C ASP A 69 -2.22 -10.78 3.87
N ASN A 70 -3.41 -10.60 4.44
CA ASN A 70 -4.67 -10.72 3.69
C ASN A 70 -4.74 -9.74 2.50
N PHE A 71 -4.18 -8.54 2.65
CA PHE A 71 -4.17 -7.55 1.57
C PHE A 71 -3.17 -7.91 0.45
N TYR A 72 -2.18 -8.78 0.69
CA TYR A 72 -1.36 -9.33 -0.40
C TYR A 72 -2.09 -10.41 -1.20
N GLU A 73 -2.99 -11.16 -0.58
CA GLU A 73 -3.72 -12.26 -1.24
C GLU A 73 -4.81 -11.78 -2.22
N VAL A 74 -5.32 -10.56 -2.04
CA VAL A 74 -6.47 -10.04 -2.82
C VAL A 74 -6.10 -9.60 -4.26
N VAL A 75 -4.88 -9.79 -4.71
CA VAL A 75 -4.48 -9.45 -6.10
C VAL A 75 -4.61 -10.69 -7.00
N TYR A 76 -5.75 -10.81 -7.66
CA TYR A 76 -6.04 -11.82 -8.70
C TYR A 76 -5.58 -11.37 -10.09
#